data_AF-A0A930MWK9-F1
#
_entry.id   AF-A0A930MWK9-F1
#
_cell.length_a   1.000
_cell.length_b   1.000
_cell.length_c   1.000
_cell.angle_alpha   90.00
_cell.angle_beta   90.00
_cell.angle_gamma   90.00
#
_symmetry.space_group_name_H-M   'P 1'
#
loop_
_entity.id
_entity.type
_entity.pdbx_description
1 polymer ?
#
loop_
_entity_poly.entity_id
_entity_poly.type
_entity_poly.pdbx_seq_one_letter_code
_entity_poly.pdbx_strand_id
1 'polypeptide(L)' 'MFRRILAVGDVHGEADCLERLWTRIAFDDAHDLLVFLGDYIDRGPAPVRTLQFVQRQTEKYRNVHALMG' A
#
# COMPACT_ATOMS: atom_id res chain seq x y z
N MET A 1 -7.94 4.49 -19.39
CA MET A 1 -6.51 4.76 -19.14
C MET A 1 -6.43 5.42 -17.77
N PHE A 2 -5.49 5.03 -16.91
CA PHE A 2 -5.35 5.63 -15.59
C PHE A 2 -4.76 7.04 -15.71
N ARG A 3 -5.22 7.96 -14.86
CA ARG A 3 -4.69 9.31 -14.70
C ARG A 3 -3.34 9.28 -13.98
N ARG A 4 -3.17 8.42 -12.98
CA ARG A 4 -1.94 8.28 -12.20
C ARG A 4 -1.61 6.81 -11.98
N ILE A 5 -0.32 6.48 -12.02
CA ILE A 5 0.20 5.19 -11.58
C ILE A 5 1.15 5.47 -10.41
N LEU A 6 0.94 4.78 -9.31
CA LEU A 6 1.66 4.98 -8.05
C LEU A 6 2.36 3.68 -7.67
N ALA A 7 3.60 3.80 -7.20
CA ALA A 7 4.36 2.70 -6.66
C ALA A 7 4.74 3.02 -5.22
N VAL A 8 4.45 2.09 -4.31
CA VAL A 8 4.83 2.18 -2.89
C VAL A 8 5.90 1.11 -2.64
N GLY A 9 7.10 1.55 -2.30
CA GLY A 9 8.22 0.67 -1.93
C GLY A 9 8.12 0.19 -0.48
N ASP A 10 9.29 -0.11 0.08
CA ASP A 10 9.48 -0.75 1.37
C ASP A 10 8.71 -0.06 2.49
N VAL A 11 8.07 -0.86 3.33
CA VAL A 11 7.33 -0.37 4.51
C VAL A 11 7.98 -0.85 5.80
N HIS A 12 8.56 -2.06 5.81
CA HIS A 12 9.29 -2.61 6.95
C HIS A 12 8.54 -2.46 8.28
N GLY A 13 7.24 -2.77 8.33
CA GLY A 13 6.44 -2.72 9.56
C GLY A 13 6.06 -1.32 10.06
N GLU A 14 6.34 -0.25 9.31
CA GLU A 14 6.00 1.14 9.64
C GLU A 14 4.54 1.50 9.31
N ALA A 15 3.60 0.81 9.95
CA ALA A 15 2.16 0.92 9.67
C ALA A 15 1.64 2.38 9.74
N ASP A 16 2.07 3.16 10.73
CA ASP A 16 1.59 4.55 10.87
C ASP A 16 2.07 5.44 9.71
N CYS A 17 3.28 5.22 9.21
CA CYS A 17 3.80 5.92 8.03
C CYS A 17 2.99 5.56 6.79
N LEU A 18 2.70 4.26 6.61
CA LEU A 18 1.92 3.76 5.49
C LEU A 18 0.48 4.32 5.50
N GLU A 19 -0.21 4.34 6.64
CA GLU A 19 -1.57 4.87 6.75
C GLU A 19 -1.64 6.39 6.47
N ARG A 20 -0.63 7.14 6.94
CA ARG A 20 -0.51 8.57 6.60
C ARG A 20 -0.24 8.79 5.12
N LEU A 21 0.65 8.00 4.52
CA LEU A 21 0.93 8.05 3.09
C LEU A 21 -0.34 7.78 2.28
N TRP A 22 -1.07 6.72 2.62
CA TRP A 22 -2.32 6.35 1.97
C TRP A 22 -3.34 7.49 1.98
N THR A 23 -3.50 8.14 3.13
CA THR A 23 -4.40 9.30 3.28
C THR A 23 -3.96 10.47 2.38
N ARG A 24 -2.66 10.75 2.29
CA ARG A 24 -2.10 11.84 1.48
C ARG A 24 -2.21 11.60 -0.02
N ILE A 25 -2.11 10.34 -0.45
CA ILE A 25 -2.25 9.97 -1.85
C ILE A 25 -3.66 10.32 -2.38
N ALA A 26 -4.66 10.28 -1.48
CA ALA A 26 -6.07 10.43 -1.82
C ALA A 26 -6.43 9.53 -3.01
N PHE A 27 -6.18 8.22 -2.83
CA PHE A 27 -6.29 7.23 -3.89
C PHE A 27 -7.71 7.17 -4.45
N ASP A 28 -7.83 7.28 -5.77
CA ASP A 28 -9.08 7.22 -6.52
C ASP A 28 -9.08 5.99 -7.42
N ASP A 29 -9.74 4.92 -6.99
CA ASP A 29 -9.76 3.62 -7.69
C ASP A 29 -10.33 3.71 -9.11
N ALA A 30 -11.11 4.73 -9.45
CA ALA A 30 -11.62 4.90 -10.82
C ALA A 30 -10.55 5.43 -11.79
N HIS A 31 -9.54 6.14 -11.27
CA HIS A 31 -8.58 6.89 -12.08
C HIS A 31 -7.12 6.59 -11.76
N ASP A 32 -6.83 5.90 -10.66
CA ASP A 32 -5.47 5.60 -10.21
C ASP A 32 -5.22 4.08 -10.22
N LEU A 33 -3.95 3.72 -10.44
CA LEU A 33 -3.41 2.38 -10.23
C LEU A 33 -2.34 2.47 -9.14
N LEU A 34 -2.38 1.61 -8.13
CA LEU A 34 -1.35 1.54 -7.09
C LEU A 34 -0.75 0.14 -7.01
N VAL A 35 0.57 0.07 -7.00
CA VAL A 35 1.32 -1.18 -6.81
C VAL A 35 2.21 -1.06 -5.59
N PHE A 36 1.96 -1.92 -4.61
CA PHE A 36 2.87 -2.20 -3.50
C PHE A 36 3.99 -3.13 -3.99
N LEU A 37 5.25 -2.73 -3.81
CA LEU A 37 6.39 -3.39 -4.46
C LEU A 37 7.01 -4.55 -3.67
N GLY A 38 6.71 -4.70 -2.38
CA GLY A 38 7.31 -5.72 -1.51
C GLY A 38 7.75 -5.15 -0.16
N ASP A 39 8.52 -5.94 0.61
CA ASP A 39 9.18 -5.52 1.85
C ASP A 39 8.25 -4.82 2.86
N TYR A 40 7.07 -5.43 3.05
CA TYR A 40 6.04 -4.91 3.95
C TYR A 40 6.42 -5.00 5.42
N ILE A 41 7.19 -6.00 5.78
CA ILE A 41 7.53 -6.34 7.16
C ILE A 41 9.04 -6.40 7.34
N ASP A 42 9.45 -6.86 8.52
CA ASP A 42 10.80 -6.80 9.10
C ASP A 42 11.15 -5.45 9.70
N ARG A 43 11.91 -5.49 10.80
CA ARG A 43 12.53 -4.34 11.52
C ARG A 43 11.57 -3.39 12.25
N GLY A 44 10.46 -2.98 11.64
CA GLY A 44 9.58 -1.97 12.23
C GLY A 44 8.64 -2.49 13.30
N PRO A 45 7.95 -1.56 14.00
CA PRO A 45 7.24 -1.86 15.24
C PRO A 45 5.90 -2.57 15.02
N ALA A 46 5.33 -2.55 13.81
CA ALA A 46 3.97 -3.02 13.55
C ALA A 46 3.83 -3.88 12.28
N PRO A 47 4.54 -5.02 12.18
CA PRO A 47 4.55 -5.87 10.98
C PRO A 47 3.16 -6.44 10.64
N VAL A 48 2.43 -6.95 11.64
CA VAL A 48 1.09 -7.53 11.44
C VAL A 48 0.10 -6.47 10.95
N ARG A 49 0.09 -5.29 11.57
CA ARG A 49 -0.79 -4.18 11.16
C ARG A 49 -0.48 -3.72 9.74
N THR A 50 0.80 -3.72 9.36
CA THR A 50 1.24 -3.37 8.01
C THR A 50 0.71 -4.35 6.97
N LEU A 51 0.86 -5.66 7.19
CA LEU A 51 0.30 -6.68 6.29
C LEU A 51 -1.22 -6.59 6.20
N GLN A 52 -1.90 -6.47 7.33
CA GLN A 52 -3.35 -6.30 7.36
C GLN A 52 -3.78 -5.05 6.61
N PHE A 53 -3.01 -3.96 6.69
CA PHE A 53 -3.32 -2.75 5.96
C PHE A 53 -3.23 -2.97 4.45
N VAL A 54 -2.11 -3.53 3.96
CA VAL A 54 -1.89 -3.83 2.53
C VAL A 54 -2.98 -4.77 2.01
N GLN A 55 -3.22 -5.88 2.73
CA GLN A 55 -4.27 -6.85 2.39
C GLN A 55 -5.64 -6.18 2.26
N ARG A 56 -6.04 -5.37 3.25
CA ARG A 56 -7.33 -4.66 3.21
C ARG A 56 -7.46 -3.75 1.99
N GLN A 57 -6.39 -3.07 1.57
CA GLN A 57 -6.47 -2.22 0.38
C GLN A 57 -6.60 -3.06 -0.90
N THR A 58 -5.87 -4.18 -1.01
CA THR A 58 -5.97 -5.08 -2.17
C THR A 58 -7.32 -5.79 -2.26
N GLU A 59 -7.98 -6.05 -1.13
CA GLU A 59 -9.33 -6.64 -1.10
C GLU A 59 -10.42 -5.60 -1.40
N LYS A 60 -10.20 -4.35 -0.99
CA LYS A 60 -11.20 -3.27 -1.11
C LYS A 60 -11.23 -2.64 -2.50
N TYR A 61 -10.08 -2.48 -3.15
CA TYR A 61 -9.94 -1.72 -4.38
C TYR A 61 -9.53 -2.60 -5.54
N ARG A 62 -10.11 -2.36 -6.71
CA ARG A 62 -9.86 -3.18 -7.89
C ARG A 62 -8.47 -2.94 -8.47
N ASN A 63 -7.97 -1.70 -8.38
CA ASN A 63 -6.73 -1.26 -9.00
C ASN A 63 -5.61 -1.05 -7.98
N VAL A 64 -5.63 -1.82 -6.89
CA VAL A 64 -4.55 -1.93 -5.91
C VAL A 64 -3.98 -3.33 -5.96
N HIS A 65 -2.69 -3.43 -6.24
CA HIS A 65 -1.98 -4.70 -6.33
C HIS A 65 -0.79 -4.72 -5.37
N ALA A 66 -0.46 -5.91 -4.88
CA ALA A 66 0.70 -6.14 -4.03
C ALA A 66 1.57 -7.24 -4.64
N LEU A 67 2.87 -6.95 -4.75
CA LEU A 67 3.88 -7.89 -5.19
C LEU A 67 4.55 -8.56 -3.98
N MET A 68 5.19 -9.70 -4.20
CA MET A 68 6.09 -10.27 -3.19
C MET A 68 7.47 -9.60 -3.33
N GLY A 69 8.04 -9.19 -2.20
CA GLY A 69 9.43 -8.72 -2.05
C GLY A 69 10.30 -9.82 -1.47
#